data_AF-A0A0C3BED3-F1
#
_entry.id   AF-A0A0C3BED3-F1
#
_cell.length_a   1.000
_cell.length_b   1.000
_cell.length_c   1.000
_cell.angle_alpha   90.00
_cell.angle_beta   90.00
_cell.angle_gamma   90.00
#
_symmetry.space_group_name_H-M   'P 1'
#
loop_
_entity.id
_entity.type
_entity.pdbx_description
1 polymer ?
#
loop_
_entity_poly.entity_id
_entity_poly.type
_entity_poly.pdbx_seq_one_letter_code
_entity_poly.pdbx_strand_id
1 'polypeptide(L)'
;MSRAIPSELLLQIFDEVEEQTDLLSIRSTSRTMSSLVTPICFRDIHVSDTPDCVMNMMSLQQNQTLASLVERIVFRQKVDGRVHEITSVKYRTHDTTFPVVLLNNIRDAFSDMSYFCRIRSLVFVFDSKCKNDDSIFYTDFHKSFGPNYNQHLQHTLFQAISRSFNTLYLENLTVCHLLADHFGSKSAFKSPEFAIVLSRLKMLHITGLSNSSHYWGSEPQYDNTIEVYSYTIPVGFLSPTQSSLTSLTLIADQSIEFWLEFDTLFYLHLTSLTLSGFIFDGTRDRSADVDGFILRHHGTLRDLHLSMCPMYLGALPDVAPVRWADFWRKLQECHHLERIVVRHPKDDYVIRDDDVPVPGIWCPKNLKIPGREEDKPAFEELVAICERRSGMMR
;
A
#
# COMPACT_ATOMS: atom_id res chain seq x y z
N MET A 1 46.76 24.16 -13.84
CA MET A 1 45.44 24.69 -13.41
C MET A 1 44.47 23.53 -13.38
N SER A 2 44.12 23.01 -12.20
CA SER A 2 43.08 21.98 -12.08
C SER A 2 41.73 22.60 -12.41
N ARG A 3 41.04 22.09 -13.43
CA ARG A 3 39.65 22.49 -13.69
C ARG A 3 38.79 21.91 -12.57
N ALA A 4 38.29 22.76 -11.68
CA ALA A 4 37.35 22.34 -10.66
C ALA A 4 36.04 21.86 -11.33
N ILE A 5 35.48 20.76 -10.83
CA ILE A 5 34.19 20.25 -11.28
C ILE A 5 33.09 21.20 -10.76
N PRO A 6 32.16 21.66 -11.62
CA PRO A 6 31.01 22.47 -11.19
C PRO A 6 30.15 21.77 -10.13
N SER A 7 29.60 22.53 -9.19
CA SER A 7 28.75 22.01 -8.10
C SER A 7 27.52 21.28 -8.61
N GLU A 8 26.96 21.71 -9.73
CA GLU A 8 25.76 21.15 -10.33
C GLU A 8 26.00 19.71 -10.79
N LEU A 9 27.16 19.45 -11.40
CA LEU A 9 27.54 18.09 -11.82
C LEU A 9 27.81 17.18 -10.62
N LEU A 10 28.41 17.72 -9.56
CA LEU A 10 28.61 16.97 -8.31
C LEU A 10 27.27 16.61 -7.66
N LEU A 11 26.32 17.55 -7.60
CA LEU A 11 24.98 17.28 -7.07
C LEU A 11 24.26 16.20 -7.87
N GLN A 12 24.36 16.22 -9.21
CA GLN A 12 23.81 15.14 -10.05
C GLN A 12 24.44 13.80 -9.74
N ILE A 13 25.77 13.73 -9.58
CA ILE A 13 26.46 12.48 -9.22
C ILE A 13 26.00 11.99 -7.84
N PHE A 14 25.88 12.89 -6.86
CA PHE A 14 25.47 12.54 -5.50
C PHE A 14 23.99 12.13 -5.41
N ASP A 15 23.13 12.65 -6.28
CA ASP A 15 21.71 12.26 -6.31
C ASP A 15 21.51 10.81 -6.79
N GLU A 16 22.47 10.27 -7.56
CA GLU A 16 22.49 8.87 -8.01
C GLU A 16 23.10 7.91 -6.96
N VAL A 17 23.62 8.40 -5.84
CA VAL A 17 24.18 7.55 -4.77
C VAL A 17 23.04 7.01 -3.90
N GLU A 18 22.76 5.72 -4.02
CA GLU A 18 21.65 5.06 -3.29
C GLU A 18 21.96 4.82 -1.80
N GLU A 19 23.23 4.56 -1.46
CA GLU A 19 23.66 4.19 -0.10
C GLU A 19 23.91 5.44 0.76
N GLN A 20 23.14 5.58 1.85
CA GLN A 20 23.28 6.72 2.77
C GLN A 20 24.66 6.77 3.45
N THR A 21 25.29 5.61 3.68
CA THR A 21 26.64 5.47 4.26
C THR A 21 27.71 6.10 3.37
N ASP A 22 27.59 5.96 2.06
CA ASP A 22 28.48 6.57 1.08
C ASP A 22 28.30 8.07 1.05
N LEU A 23 27.06 8.57 1.07
CA LEU A 23 26.77 10.00 1.17
C LEU A 23 27.36 10.61 2.45
N LEU A 24 27.23 9.94 3.60
CA LEU A 24 27.83 10.39 4.85
C LEU A 24 29.36 10.39 4.80
N SER A 25 29.96 9.40 4.15
CA SER A 25 31.40 9.34 3.91
C SER A 25 31.87 10.51 3.05
N ILE A 26 31.18 10.80 1.93
CA ILE A 26 31.46 11.95 1.08
C ILE A 26 31.32 13.26 1.87
N ARG A 27 30.25 13.38 2.67
CA ARG A 27 29.97 14.56 3.53
C ARG A 27 31.14 14.85 4.47
N SER A 28 31.82 13.81 4.97
CA SER A 28 32.96 13.94 5.90
C SER A 28 34.28 14.38 5.27
N THR A 29 34.41 14.33 3.93
CA THR A 29 35.71 14.54 3.25
C THR A 29 36.18 16.00 3.26
N SER A 30 35.26 16.96 3.17
CA SER A 30 35.58 18.39 3.15
C SER A 30 34.37 19.25 3.48
N ARG A 31 34.58 20.53 3.85
CA ARG A 31 33.48 21.48 4.11
C ARG A 31 32.59 21.70 2.89
N THR A 32 33.16 21.74 1.69
CA THR A 32 32.40 21.91 0.44
C THR A 32 31.50 20.71 0.20
N MET A 33 32.03 19.48 0.32
CA MET A 33 31.22 18.27 0.18
C MET A 33 30.17 18.17 1.29
N SER A 34 30.52 18.56 2.52
CA SER A 34 29.55 18.64 3.61
C SER A 34 28.37 19.56 3.26
N SER A 35 28.63 20.73 2.68
CA SER A 35 27.58 21.67 2.31
C SER A 35 26.71 21.16 1.15
N LEU A 36 27.30 20.51 0.15
CA LEU A 36 26.58 20.00 -1.02
C LEU A 36 25.75 18.75 -0.70
N VAL A 37 26.30 17.85 0.12
CA VAL A 37 25.69 16.54 0.38
C VAL A 37 24.69 16.56 1.53
N THR A 38 24.79 17.53 2.45
CA THR A 38 23.84 17.60 3.60
C THR A 38 22.37 17.64 3.18
N PRO A 39 21.93 18.46 2.21
CA PRO A 39 20.54 18.41 1.72
C PRO A 39 20.11 17.03 1.22
N ILE A 40 21.01 16.30 0.54
CA ILE A 40 20.73 14.97 -0.01
C ILE A 40 20.65 13.93 1.12
N CYS A 41 21.60 13.94 2.07
CA CYS A 41 21.63 13.02 3.21
C CYS A 41 20.39 13.08 4.10
N PHE A 42 19.77 14.26 4.23
CA PHE A 42 18.66 14.53 5.13
C PHE A 42 17.32 14.69 4.40
N ARG A 43 17.29 14.58 3.06
CA ARG A 43 16.06 14.58 2.27
C ARG A 43 15.10 13.47 2.71
N ASP A 44 15.68 12.28 2.90
CA ASP A 44 14.99 11.09 3.36
C ASP A 44 15.45 10.73 4.77
N ILE A 45 14.51 10.51 5.68
CA ILE A 45 14.83 9.97 7.01
C ILE A 45 14.17 8.61 7.21
N HIS A 46 14.94 7.69 7.78
CA HIS A 46 14.50 6.34 8.07
C HIS A 46 14.31 6.18 9.57
N VAL A 47 13.10 5.84 9.97
CA VAL A 47 12.71 5.68 11.38
C VAL A 47 12.26 4.24 11.58
N SER A 48 12.63 3.64 12.69
CA SER A 48 12.10 2.34 13.12
C SER A 48 11.41 2.48 14.47
N ASP A 49 10.67 1.45 14.85
CA ASP A 49 10.05 1.29 16.17
C ASP A 49 11.08 0.95 17.27
N THR A 50 12.31 1.47 17.18
CA THR A 50 13.31 1.36 18.24
C THR A 50 13.41 2.68 19.00
N PRO A 51 13.66 2.66 20.33
CA PRO A 51 13.79 3.89 21.11
C PRO A 51 14.83 4.86 20.54
N ASP A 52 16.00 4.35 20.12
CA ASP A 52 17.08 5.18 19.58
C ASP A 52 16.67 5.90 18.28
N CYS A 53 15.99 5.20 17.36
CA CYS A 53 15.50 5.84 16.13
C CYS A 53 14.47 6.94 16.42
N VAL A 54 13.54 6.70 17.34
CA VAL A 54 12.52 7.68 17.72
C VAL A 54 13.16 8.90 18.39
N MET A 55 14.10 8.70 19.31
CA MET A 55 14.84 9.79 19.96
C MET A 55 15.70 10.58 18.97
N ASN A 56 16.31 9.92 17.98
CA ASN A 56 17.05 10.58 16.92
C ASN A 56 16.14 11.43 16.03
N MET A 57 14.93 10.94 15.71
CA MET A 57 13.92 11.72 14.99
C MET A 57 13.52 12.98 15.78
N MET A 58 13.25 12.83 17.08
CA MET A 58 12.94 13.97 17.95
C MET A 58 14.12 14.96 18.03
N SER A 59 15.35 14.48 18.12
CA SER A 59 16.55 15.33 18.12
C SER A 59 16.72 16.07 16.80
N LEU A 60 16.37 15.43 15.69
CA LEU A 60 16.37 16.04 14.36
C LEU A 60 15.33 17.17 14.25
N GLN A 61 14.13 16.98 14.81
CA GLN A 61 13.09 18.02 14.85
C GLN A 61 13.56 19.29 15.56
N GLN A 62 14.40 19.15 16.59
CA GLN A 62 14.98 20.30 17.30
C GLN A 62 16.07 21.02 16.49
N ASN A 63 16.61 20.39 15.44
CA ASN A 63 17.57 21.03 14.53
C ASN A 63 16.84 21.63 13.32
N GLN A 64 16.44 22.89 13.44
CA GLN A 64 15.65 23.58 12.41
C GLN A 64 16.32 23.57 11.02
N THR A 65 17.64 23.67 10.95
CA THR A 65 18.37 23.63 9.67
C THR A 65 18.20 22.27 9.01
N LEU A 66 18.41 21.17 9.73
CA LEU A 66 18.29 19.83 9.17
C LEU A 66 16.84 19.41 8.94
N ALA A 67 15.93 19.73 9.87
CA ALA A 67 14.51 19.43 9.74
C ALA A 67 13.90 20.08 8.49
N SER A 68 14.35 21.29 8.12
CA SER A 68 13.91 21.98 6.90
C SER A 68 14.34 21.31 5.59
N LEU A 69 15.25 20.34 5.65
CA LEU A 69 15.72 19.57 4.49
C LEU A 69 14.93 18.28 4.28
N VAL A 70 14.15 17.84 5.27
CA VAL A 70 13.40 16.58 5.21
C VAL A 70 12.18 16.72 4.30
N GLU A 71 12.13 15.90 3.26
CA GLU A 71 11.02 15.84 2.30
C GLU A 71 10.23 14.53 2.41
N ARG A 72 10.87 13.46 2.90
CA ARG A 72 10.25 12.15 3.05
C ARG A 72 10.67 11.46 4.35
N ILE A 73 9.69 10.84 5.01
CA ILE A 73 9.93 9.99 6.18
C ILE A 73 9.51 8.57 5.84
N VAL A 74 10.43 7.62 6.03
CA VAL A 74 10.19 6.20 5.88
C VAL A 74 10.21 5.56 7.27
N PHE A 75 9.03 5.28 7.80
CA PHE A 75 8.90 4.44 8.98
C PHE A 75 8.91 2.97 8.55
N ARG A 76 9.83 2.20 9.10
CA ARG A 76 9.90 0.75 8.91
C ARG A 76 9.91 0.08 10.26
N GLN A 77 8.86 -0.70 10.51
CA GLN A 77 8.84 -1.61 11.63
C GLN A 77 10.02 -2.59 11.53
N LYS A 78 10.80 -2.70 12.60
CA LYS A 78 11.93 -3.61 12.65
C LYS A 78 11.40 -5.02 12.79
N VAL A 79 11.48 -5.78 11.71
CA VAL A 79 11.32 -7.23 11.75
C VAL A 79 12.56 -7.77 12.46
N ASP A 80 12.42 -8.36 13.64
CA ASP A 80 13.54 -8.86 14.44
C ASP A 80 14.42 -9.83 13.61
N GLY A 81 15.49 -9.28 13.06
CA GLY A 81 16.33 -9.95 12.06
C GLY A 81 17.33 -10.95 12.62
N ARG A 82 17.30 -11.29 13.92
CA ARG A 82 18.19 -12.29 14.54
C ARG A 82 17.56 -12.98 15.75
N VAL A 83 17.46 -14.31 15.62
CA VAL A 83 17.69 -15.39 16.60
C VAL A 83 17.18 -15.15 18.02
N HIS A 84 16.29 -16.04 18.44
CA HIS A 84 16.04 -16.52 19.80
C HIS A 84 17.28 -16.67 20.72
N GLU A 85 18.01 -15.60 21.01
CA GLU A 85 19.03 -15.55 22.07
C GLU A 85 19.02 -14.24 22.87
N ILE A 86 17.99 -13.40 22.69
CA ILE A 86 17.34 -12.89 23.91
C ILE A 86 16.45 -14.05 24.30
N THR A 87 17.03 -14.86 25.20
CA THR A 87 16.42 -15.88 26.02
C THR A 87 14.93 -16.07 25.79
N SER A 88 14.55 -17.33 25.68
CA SER A 88 13.26 -17.89 26.03
C SER A 88 12.76 -17.41 27.41
N VAL A 89 12.52 -16.11 27.57
CA VAL A 89 11.38 -15.62 28.31
C VAL A 89 10.24 -16.16 27.47
N LYS A 90 9.81 -17.36 27.84
CA LYS A 90 8.42 -17.75 27.69
C LYS A 90 7.67 -16.48 28.06
N TYR A 91 7.14 -15.76 27.09
CA TYR A 91 6.06 -14.82 27.31
C TYR A 91 4.93 -15.72 27.82
N ARG A 92 5.02 -16.08 29.11
CA ARG A 92 3.93 -16.56 29.91
C ARG A 92 2.92 -15.45 29.76
N THR A 93 1.97 -15.64 28.86
CA THR A 93 0.54 -15.23 28.78
C THR A 93 0.00 -14.12 29.69
N HIS A 94 0.83 -13.34 30.37
CA HIS A 94 0.51 -12.44 31.46
C HIS A 94 1.47 -11.25 31.60
N ASP A 95 2.67 -11.27 31.01
CA ASP A 95 3.51 -10.05 30.91
C ASP A 95 3.35 -9.38 29.55
N THR A 96 2.10 -8.99 29.28
CA THR A 96 1.66 -8.18 28.14
C THR A 96 1.92 -6.70 28.41
N THR A 97 3.08 -6.35 28.98
CA THR A 97 3.46 -4.93 29.08
C THR A 97 3.84 -4.44 27.70
N PHE A 98 2.79 -4.14 26.96
CA PHE A 98 2.76 -3.29 25.79
C PHE A 98 3.79 -2.17 26.01
N PRO A 99 4.74 -1.91 25.09
CA PRO A 99 5.75 -0.87 25.30
C PRO A 99 5.08 0.51 25.11
N VAL A 100 4.15 0.86 26.00
CA VAL A 100 3.33 2.07 25.98
C VAL A 100 4.22 3.31 25.90
N VAL A 101 5.37 3.28 26.59
CA VAL A 101 6.37 4.35 26.53
C VAL A 101 6.90 4.54 25.11
N LEU A 102 7.28 3.46 24.42
CA LEU A 102 7.76 3.54 23.04
C LEU A 102 6.66 4.06 22.10
N LEU A 103 5.42 3.58 22.24
CA LEU A 103 4.32 4.06 21.41
C LEU A 103 3.95 5.51 21.70
N ASN A 104 4.00 5.95 22.96
CA ASN A 104 3.85 7.36 23.29
C ASN A 104 4.97 8.18 22.63
N ASN A 105 6.22 7.72 22.68
CA ASN A 105 7.32 8.42 22.01
C ASN A 105 7.11 8.47 20.50
N ILE A 106 6.68 7.37 19.87
CA ILE A 106 6.34 7.35 18.43
C ILE A 106 5.22 8.34 18.14
N ARG A 107 4.15 8.31 18.95
CA ARG A 107 3.03 9.24 18.82
C ARG A 107 3.51 10.67 18.89
N ASP A 108 4.34 11.00 19.87
CA ASP A 108 4.79 12.36 20.14
C ASP A 108 5.72 12.84 19.01
N ALA A 109 6.63 11.97 18.53
CA ALA A 109 7.50 12.25 17.39
C ALA A 109 6.71 12.54 16.11
N PHE A 110 5.62 11.81 15.86
CA PHE A 110 4.78 12.00 14.66
C PHE A 110 3.63 12.99 14.86
N SER A 111 3.38 13.50 16.06
CA SER A 111 2.28 14.45 16.33
C SER A 111 2.67 15.89 16.02
N ASP A 112 3.97 16.21 16.00
CA ASP A 112 4.48 17.55 15.68
C ASP A 112 5.34 17.52 14.40
N MET A 113 4.68 17.23 13.29
CA MET A 113 5.33 17.21 11.97
C MET A 113 5.64 18.62 11.44
N SER A 114 5.29 19.68 12.18
CA SER A 114 5.46 21.07 11.75
C SER A 114 6.92 21.49 11.58
N TYR A 115 7.86 20.82 12.27
CA TYR A 115 9.30 21.05 12.11
C TYR A 115 9.81 20.67 10.71
N PHE A 116 9.16 19.72 10.03
CA PHE A 116 9.53 19.27 8.70
C PHE A 116 8.75 20.07 7.63
N CYS A 117 9.09 21.34 7.47
CA CYS A 117 8.33 22.27 6.62
C CYS A 117 8.28 21.91 5.12
N ARG A 118 9.12 20.96 4.67
CA ARG A 118 9.16 20.47 3.29
C ARG A 118 8.65 19.05 3.12
N ILE A 119 8.14 18.42 4.18
CA ILE A 119 7.65 17.05 4.08
C ILE A 119 6.51 16.96 3.08
N ARG A 120 6.61 15.99 2.17
CA ARG A 120 5.61 15.72 1.13
C ARG A 120 5.30 14.24 1.00
N SER A 121 6.13 13.36 1.57
CA SER A 121 5.97 11.92 1.46
C SER A 121 6.13 11.20 2.80
N LEU A 122 5.20 10.29 3.08
CA LEU A 122 5.26 9.36 4.19
C LEU A 122 5.17 7.94 3.65
N VAL A 123 6.06 7.09 4.14
CA VAL A 123 6.08 5.66 3.85
C VAL A 123 6.05 4.91 5.17
N PHE A 124 5.00 4.13 5.40
CA PHE A 124 4.86 3.24 6.55
C PHE A 124 5.00 1.82 6.07
N VAL A 125 5.96 1.08 6.62
CA VAL A 125 6.19 -0.34 6.33
C VAL A 125 6.05 -1.12 7.62
N PHE A 126 4.93 -1.83 7.76
CA PHE A 126 4.68 -2.72 8.88
C PHE A 126 5.28 -4.11 8.61
N ASP A 127 5.47 -4.92 9.65
CA ASP A 127 5.96 -6.28 9.50
C ASP A 127 4.94 -7.14 8.72
N SER A 128 5.36 -7.75 7.62
CA SER A 128 4.51 -8.68 6.87
C SER A 128 4.32 -10.02 7.59
N LYS A 129 5.16 -10.32 8.59
CA LYS A 129 5.12 -11.55 9.38
C LYS A 129 4.29 -11.39 10.65
N CYS A 130 3.27 -10.54 10.64
CA CYS A 130 2.22 -10.50 11.65
C CYS A 130 1.44 -11.82 11.65
N LYS A 131 2.07 -12.97 11.86
CA LYS A 131 1.38 -14.20 12.16
C LYS A 131 0.78 -13.98 13.54
N ASN A 132 -0.55 -13.99 13.62
CA ASN A 132 -1.14 -14.38 14.88
C ASN A 132 -0.48 -15.72 15.25
N ASP A 133 0.01 -15.83 16.48
CA ASP A 133 0.69 -17.03 16.94
C ASP A 133 -0.34 -18.16 16.93
N ASP A 134 -0.45 -18.85 15.79
CA ASP A 134 -1.38 -19.95 15.48
C ASP A 134 -1.22 -21.12 16.48
N SER A 135 -0.24 -21.06 17.37
CA SER A 135 0.05 -22.06 18.39
C SER A 135 -0.86 -22.02 19.62
N ILE A 136 -1.71 -20.98 19.79
CA ILE A 136 -2.73 -21.00 20.84
C ILE A 136 -3.99 -21.68 20.31
N PHE A 137 -3.93 -23.01 20.32
CA PHE A 137 -5.01 -23.92 19.92
C PHE A 137 -6.39 -23.50 20.46
N TYR A 138 -7.28 -23.11 19.55
CA TYR A 138 -8.69 -23.53 19.36
C TYR A 138 -9.65 -23.76 20.56
N THR A 139 -9.32 -23.49 21.83
CA THR A 139 -10.22 -23.82 22.95
C THR A 139 -10.90 -22.62 23.61
N ASP A 140 -10.53 -21.38 23.26
CA ASP A 140 -11.05 -20.16 23.92
C ASP A 140 -11.53 -19.11 22.90
N PHE A 141 -12.30 -19.56 21.89
CA PHE A 141 -12.80 -18.82 20.73
C PHE A 141 -13.65 -17.57 21.01
N HIS A 142 -14.03 -17.30 22.26
CA HIS A 142 -14.86 -16.14 22.61
C HIS A 142 -14.11 -14.97 23.25
N LYS A 143 -12.79 -15.09 23.45
CA LYS A 143 -11.99 -13.94 23.86
C LYS A 143 -11.61 -13.18 22.61
N SER A 144 -12.29 -12.05 22.38
CA SER A 144 -11.81 -11.06 21.42
C SER A 144 -10.37 -10.75 21.75
N PHE A 145 -9.45 -11.27 20.94
CA PHE A 145 -8.05 -10.88 21.05
C PHE A 145 -8.02 -9.39 20.73
N GLY A 146 -7.76 -8.58 21.75
CA GLY A 146 -7.57 -7.15 21.58
C GLY A 146 -6.50 -6.87 20.52
N PRO A 147 -6.43 -5.63 20.02
CA PRO A 147 -5.47 -5.28 18.99
C PRO A 147 -4.04 -5.67 19.39
N ASN A 148 -3.30 -6.29 18.47
CA ASN A 148 -1.91 -6.64 18.70
C ASN A 148 -1.00 -5.40 18.63
N TYR A 149 0.29 -5.57 18.91
CA TYR A 149 1.27 -4.47 18.85
C TYR A 149 1.28 -3.74 17.51
N ASN A 150 1.17 -4.47 16.41
CA ASN A 150 1.25 -3.92 15.06
C ASN A 150 0.01 -3.08 14.75
N GLN A 151 -1.17 -3.53 15.17
CA GLN A 151 -2.41 -2.77 15.05
C GLN A 151 -2.39 -1.48 15.87
N HIS A 152 -1.89 -1.54 17.10
CA HIS A 152 -1.71 -0.37 17.95
C HIS A 152 -0.64 0.59 17.43
N LEU A 153 0.48 0.09 16.90
CA LEU A 153 1.52 0.91 16.27
C LEU A 153 0.97 1.63 15.04
N GLN A 154 0.29 0.90 14.16
CA GLN A 154 -0.41 1.43 13.00
C GLN A 154 -1.40 2.53 13.41
N HIS A 155 -2.28 2.22 14.37
CA HIS A 155 -3.25 3.16 14.91
C HIS A 155 -2.57 4.41 15.49
N THR A 156 -1.46 4.24 16.21
CA THR A 156 -0.70 5.33 16.83
C THR A 156 -0.13 6.27 15.79
N LEU A 157 0.48 5.74 14.72
CA LEU A 157 1.02 6.53 13.62
C LEU A 157 -0.09 7.29 12.89
N PHE A 158 -1.20 6.63 12.55
CA PHE A 158 -2.32 7.29 11.88
C PHE A 158 -2.94 8.37 12.75
N GLN A 159 -3.14 8.10 14.05
CA GLN A 159 -3.64 9.10 14.98
C GLN A 159 -2.69 10.30 15.10
N ALA A 160 -1.38 10.07 15.12
CA ALA A 160 -0.38 11.13 15.22
C ALA A 160 -0.41 12.04 13.97
N ILE A 161 -0.44 11.47 12.76
CA ILE A 161 -0.51 12.28 11.54
C ILE A 161 -1.85 13.01 11.38
N SER A 162 -2.96 12.42 11.83
CA SER A 162 -4.25 13.12 11.90
C SER A 162 -4.15 14.36 12.77
N ARG A 163 -3.43 14.33 13.89
CA ARG A 163 -3.25 15.52 14.76
C ARG A 163 -2.43 16.62 14.08
N SER A 164 -1.54 16.27 13.16
CA SER A 164 -0.76 17.23 12.38
C SER A 164 -1.46 17.77 11.13
N PHE A 165 -2.76 17.50 10.90
CA PHE A 165 -3.45 17.84 9.64
C PHE A 165 -3.35 19.31 9.18
N ASN A 166 -3.22 20.26 10.11
CA ASN A 166 -3.09 21.69 9.79
C ASN A 166 -1.67 22.10 9.37
N THR A 167 -0.65 21.37 9.81
CA THR A 167 0.75 21.69 9.55
C THR A 167 1.38 20.76 8.53
N LEU A 168 0.82 19.56 8.36
CA LEU A 168 1.29 18.53 7.45
C LEU A 168 0.69 18.73 6.04
N TYR A 169 1.57 18.98 5.07
CA TYR A 169 1.22 19.04 3.65
C TYR A 169 1.71 17.78 2.94
N LEU A 170 0.93 16.70 3.05
CA LEU A 170 1.30 15.42 2.46
C LEU A 170 0.78 15.31 1.02
N GLU A 171 1.68 15.04 0.07
CA GLU A 171 1.32 14.75 -1.33
C GLU A 171 1.28 13.24 -1.59
N ASN A 172 2.13 12.46 -0.89
CA ASN A 172 2.29 11.03 -1.14
C ASN A 172 2.20 10.24 0.16
N LEU A 173 1.33 9.23 0.19
CA LEU A 173 1.24 8.28 1.29
C LEU A 173 1.41 6.85 0.76
N THR A 174 2.37 6.13 1.33
CA THR A 174 2.57 4.71 1.09
C THR A 174 2.41 3.95 2.39
N VAL A 175 1.54 2.94 2.40
CA VAL A 175 1.31 2.06 3.53
C VAL A 175 1.50 0.63 3.06
N CYS A 176 2.54 -0.01 3.55
CA CYS A 176 2.84 -1.40 3.24
C CYS A 176 2.43 -2.30 4.43
N HIS A 177 1.72 -3.37 4.10
CA HIS A 177 1.21 -4.38 5.03
C HIS A 177 0.19 -3.81 6.03
N LEU A 178 -0.79 -3.05 5.51
CA LEU A 178 -1.90 -2.50 6.27
C LEU A 178 -2.72 -3.62 6.91
N LEU A 179 -2.91 -3.53 8.23
CA LEU A 179 -3.73 -4.43 9.03
C LEU A 179 -5.14 -3.88 9.24
N ALA A 180 -6.06 -4.79 9.56
CA ALA A 180 -7.44 -4.47 9.93
C ALA A 180 -7.51 -3.51 11.12
N ASP A 181 -8.45 -2.55 11.05
CA ASP A 181 -8.69 -1.58 12.10
C ASP A 181 -9.75 -2.01 13.11
N HIS A 182 -9.33 -2.71 14.17
CA HIS A 182 -10.26 -3.17 15.22
C HIS A 182 -10.57 -2.12 16.29
N PHE A 183 -10.23 -0.83 16.06
CA PHE A 183 -10.43 0.23 17.05
C PHE A 183 -11.85 0.83 17.04
N GLY A 184 -12.73 0.40 16.14
CA GLY A 184 -14.14 0.75 16.15
C GLY A 184 -14.37 2.27 16.07
N SER A 185 -15.02 2.85 17.07
CA SER A 185 -15.26 4.30 17.14
C SER A 185 -14.01 5.13 17.44
N LYS A 186 -12.95 4.51 17.96
CA LYS A 186 -11.68 5.20 18.26
C LYS A 186 -10.74 5.26 17.07
N SER A 187 -11.09 4.61 15.96
CA SER A 187 -10.34 4.59 14.72
C SER A 187 -9.85 5.97 14.30
N ALA A 188 -8.55 6.08 14.00
CA ALA A 188 -7.98 7.29 13.41
C ALA A 188 -8.56 7.55 12.00
N PHE A 189 -8.94 6.48 11.30
CA PHE A 189 -9.47 6.53 9.94
C PHE A 189 -10.83 7.23 9.83
N LYS A 190 -11.59 7.26 10.93
CA LYS A 190 -12.90 7.94 11.00
C LYS A 190 -12.80 9.42 11.36
N SER A 191 -11.60 9.90 11.71
CA SER A 191 -11.43 11.29 12.12
C SER A 191 -11.51 12.23 10.92
N PRO A 192 -12.23 13.36 11.01
CA PRO A 192 -12.29 14.35 9.93
C PRO A 192 -10.90 14.94 9.65
N GLU A 193 -10.03 15.01 10.64
CA GLU A 193 -8.64 15.45 10.50
C GLU A 193 -7.85 14.52 9.57
N PHE A 194 -8.05 13.20 9.68
CA PHE A 194 -7.44 12.25 8.76
C PHE A 194 -7.94 12.42 7.32
N ALA A 195 -9.25 12.60 7.15
CA ALA A 195 -9.84 12.86 5.83
C ALA A 195 -9.25 14.14 5.18
N ILE A 196 -8.94 15.18 5.96
CA ILE A 196 -8.25 16.37 5.46
C ILE A 196 -6.84 16.03 4.97
N VAL A 197 -6.07 15.22 5.72
CA VAL A 197 -4.75 14.76 5.28
C VAL A 197 -4.85 14.01 3.95
N LEU A 198 -5.80 13.07 3.85
CA LEU A 198 -6.01 12.30 2.62
C LEU A 198 -6.41 13.18 1.44
N SER A 199 -7.27 14.19 1.65
CA SER A 199 -7.82 15.06 0.58
C SER A 199 -6.75 15.80 -0.24
N ARG A 200 -5.52 15.90 0.28
CA ARG A 200 -4.38 16.59 -0.32
C ARG A 200 -3.44 15.64 -1.09
N LEU A 201 -3.64 14.33 -0.96
CA LEU A 201 -2.79 13.32 -1.57
C LEU A 201 -2.94 13.33 -3.09
N LYS A 202 -1.80 13.39 -3.76
CA LYS A 202 -1.65 13.12 -5.19
C LYS A 202 -1.41 11.63 -5.44
N MET A 203 -0.70 10.96 -4.53
CA MET A 203 -0.41 9.53 -4.64
C MET A 203 -0.77 8.79 -3.37
N LEU A 204 -1.52 7.70 -3.53
CA LEU A 204 -1.85 6.75 -2.48
C LEU A 204 -1.43 5.34 -2.89
N HIS A 205 -0.59 4.72 -2.08
CA HIS A 205 -0.16 3.33 -2.25
C HIS A 205 -0.49 2.54 -0.99
N ILE A 206 -1.28 1.48 -1.12
CA ILE A 206 -1.65 0.60 -0.03
C ILE A 206 -1.37 -0.84 -0.44
N THR A 207 -0.59 -1.54 0.37
CA THR A 207 -0.56 -3.01 0.35
C THR A 207 -1.27 -3.50 1.61
N GLY A 208 -2.36 -4.23 1.46
CA GLY A 208 -3.06 -4.84 2.59
C GLY A 208 -2.41 -6.16 2.99
N LEU A 209 -2.52 -6.51 4.27
CA LEU A 209 -2.09 -7.80 4.80
C LEU A 209 -3.30 -8.52 5.40
N SER A 210 -3.74 -9.57 4.73
CA SER A 210 -4.68 -10.53 5.27
C SER A 210 -3.93 -11.48 6.21
N ASN A 211 -4.16 -11.36 7.51
CA ASN A 211 -3.61 -12.29 8.50
C ASN A 211 -4.38 -13.62 8.52
N SER A 212 -4.89 -14.05 7.38
CA SER A 212 -5.60 -15.32 7.23
C SER A 212 -4.58 -16.40 6.89
N SER A 213 -4.11 -17.13 7.90
CA SER A 213 -3.67 -18.51 7.69
C SER A 213 -4.92 -19.32 7.36
N HIS A 214 -5.38 -19.20 6.12
CA HIS A 214 -6.63 -19.79 5.63
C HIS A 214 -6.66 -21.32 5.79
N TYR A 215 -7.07 -21.78 6.97
CA TYR A 215 -7.64 -23.10 7.18
C TYR A 215 -9.14 -22.99 6.91
N TRP A 216 -9.50 -23.06 5.63
CA TRP A 216 -10.88 -23.13 5.16
C TRP A 216 -11.59 -24.32 5.82
N GLY A 217 -12.59 -24.05 6.67
CA GLY A 217 -13.36 -25.07 7.40
C GLY A 217 -13.79 -24.67 8.81
N SER A 218 -13.12 -23.68 9.42
CA SER A 218 -13.69 -22.96 10.56
C SER A 218 -14.66 -21.90 10.05
N GLU A 219 -15.77 -21.68 10.77
CA GLU A 219 -16.76 -20.64 10.49
C GLU A 219 -16.11 -19.28 10.12
N PRO A 220 -16.79 -18.42 9.34
CA PRO A 220 -16.31 -17.12 8.84
C PRO A 220 -16.12 -16.05 9.94
N GLN A 221 -15.71 -16.45 11.14
CA GLN A 221 -15.55 -15.57 12.28
C GLN A 221 -14.31 -14.67 12.06
N TYR A 222 -14.59 -13.42 11.71
CA TYR A 222 -13.66 -12.28 11.68
C TYR A 222 -12.39 -12.52 10.86
N ASP A 223 -12.57 -12.83 9.59
CA ASP A 223 -11.46 -12.80 8.65
C ASP A 223 -10.92 -11.35 8.55
N ASN A 224 -9.70 -11.14 9.03
CA ASN A 224 -9.00 -9.86 8.92
C ASN A 224 -8.97 -9.35 7.46
N THR A 225 -9.05 -10.24 6.48
CA THR A 225 -9.22 -9.88 5.06
C THR A 225 -10.46 -9.03 4.84
N ILE A 226 -11.61 -9.46 5.34
CA ILE A 226 -12.87 -8.73 5.21
C ILE A 226 -12.72 -7.36 5.83
N GLU A 227 -12.19 -7.29 7.04
CA GLU A 227 -12.04 -6.02 7.74
C GLU A 227 -11.01 -5.08 7.06
N VAL A 228 -9.94 -5.60 6.45
CA VAL A 228 -8.99 -4.78 5.69
C VAL A 228 -9.66 -4.23 4.42
N TYR A 229 -10.25 -5.11 3.61
CA TYR A 229 -10.63 -4.77 2.23
C TYR A 229 -12.07 -4.28 2.07
N SER A 230 -12.98 -4.62 2.99
CA SER A 230 -14.34 -4.07 3.02
C SER A 230 -14.49 -2.86 3.91
N TYR A 231 -13.60 -2.70 4.89
CA TYR A 231 -13.75 -1.62 5.86
C TYR A 231 -12.56 -0.66 5.89
N THR A 232 -11.38 -1.16 6.28
CA THR A 232 -10.23 -0.32 6.59
C THR A 232 -9.77 0.48 5.37
N ILE A 233 -9.61 -0.16 4.20
CA ILE A 233 -9.21 0.50 2.96
C ILE A 233 -10.36 1.40 2.43
N PRO A 234 -11.59 0.89 2.19
CA PRO A 234 -12.62 1.70 1.55
C PRO A 234 -13.06 2.89 2.40
N VAL A 235 -13.36 2.64 3.67
CA VAL A 235 -13.85 3.67 4.59
C VAL A 235 -12.71 4.56 5.06
N GLY A 236 -11.54 3.98 5.31
CA GLY A 236 -10.45 4.71 5.94
C GLY A 236 -9.53 5.47 5.00
N PHE A 237 -9.37 5.01 3.75
CA PHE A 237 -8.43 5.61 2.82
C PHE A 237 -9.06 6.06 1.51
N LEU A 238 -10.08 5.37 1.00
CA LEU A 238 -10.68 5.70 -0.29
C LEU A 238 -11.84 6.69 -0.16
N SER A 239 -12.46 6.77 1.01
CA SER A 239 -13.57 7.68 1.32
C SER A 239 -13.17 8.78 2.34
N PRO A 240 -13.61 10.04 2.14
CA PRO A 240 -14.27 10.54 0.95
C PRO A 240 -13.29 10.61 -0.23
N THR A 241 -13.82 10.49 -1.44
CA THR A 241 -13.02 10.59 -2.67
C THR A 241 -12.18 11.86 -2.69
N GLN A 242 -10.87 11.70 -2.92
CA GLN A 242 -9.93 12.83 -2.94
C GLN A 242 -9.84 13.44 -4.33
N SER A 243 -10.17 14.72 -4.45
CA SER A 243 -10.15 15.43 -5.74
C SER A 243 -8.74 15.61 -6.31
N SER A 244 -7.70 15.59 -5.46
CA SER A 244 -6.31 15.81 -5.85
C SER A 244 -5.56 14.53 -6.28
N LEU A 245 -6.16 13.35 -6.09
CA LEU A 245 -5.50 12.08 -6.32
C LEU A 245 -5.27 11.83 -7.81
N THR A 246 -4.00 11.63 -8.19
CA THR A 246 -3.58 11.34 -9.56
C THR A 246 -3.04 9.93 -9.74
N SER A 247 -2.59 9.28 -8.67
CA SER A 247 -2.12 7.89 -8.68
C SER A 247 -2.67 7.09 -7.50
N LEU A 248 -3.26 5.92 -7.80
CA LEU A 248 -3.77 4.98 -6.82
C LEU A 248 -3.12 3.61 -7.04
N THR A 249 -2.52 3.04 -5.99
CA THR A 249 -2.00 1.68 -5.99
C THR A 249 -2.63 0.89 -4.86
N LEU A 250 -3.35 -0.18 -5.19
CA LEU A 250 -3.91 -1.13 -4.23
C LEU A 250 -3.33 -2.51 -4.53
N ILE A 251 -2.70 -3.12 -3.54
CA ILE A 251 -2.10 -4.45 -3.64
C ILE A 251 -2.67 -5.32 -2.55
N ALA A 252 -3.29 -6.41 -2.96
CA ALA A 252 -3.68 -7.49 -2.10
C ALA A 252 -2.58 -8.55 -1.99
N ASP A 253 -2.37 -9.04 -0.77
CA ASP A 253 -1.43 -10.12 -0.49
C ASP A 253 -2.00 -11.51 -0.84
N GLN A 254 -3.31 -11.61 -0.98
CA GLN A 254 -4.03 -12.77 -1.53
C GLN A 254 -5.08 -12.34 -2.55
N SER A 255 -5.71 -13.28 -3.24
CA SER A 255 -6.84 -12.98 -4.14
C SER A 255 -8.09 -12.64 -3.34
N ILE A 256 -8.76 -11.56 -3.73
CA ILE A 256 -9.87 -10.96 -2.96
C ILE A 256 -11.14 -10.95 -3.79
N GLU A 257 -12.13 -11.73 -3.34
CA GLU A 257 -13.43 -11.83 -4.01
C GLU A 257 -14.46 -10.94 -3.33
N PHE A 258 -15.05 -9.97 -4.05
CA PHE A 258 -16.28 -9.25 -3.63
C PHE A 258 -16.21 -8.33 -2.40
N TRP A 259 -15.02 -8.02 -1.87
CA TRP A 259 -14.91 -7.26 -0.62
C TRP A 259 -14.80 -5.74 -0.79
N LEU A 260 -14.48 -5.22 -1.98
CA LEU A 260 -14.28 -3.78 -2.18
C LEU A 260 -15.37 -3.17 -3.08
N GLU A 261 -16.24 -2.36 -2.49
CA GLU A 261 -17.27 -1.60 -3.20
C GLU A 261 -16.63 -0.36 -3.83
N PHE A 262 -16.46 -0.36 -5.16
CA PHE A 262 -15.91 0.79 -5.87
C PHE A 262 -16.99 1.73 -6.42
N ASP A 263 -18.25 1.33 -6.39
CA ASP A 263 -19.42 1.99 -6.98
C ASP A 263 -19.47 3.51 -6.72
N THR A 264 -19.14 3.91 -5.49
CA THR A 264 -19.16 5.30 -5.00
C THR A 264 -17.86 6.07 -5.25
N LEU A 265 -16.80 5.40 -5.71
CA LEU A 265 -15.47 5.99 -5.88
C LEU A 265 -15.27 6.55 -7.30
N PHE A 266 -14.92 7.84 -7.37
CA PHE A 266 -14.59 8.54 -8.61
C PHE A 266 -13.59 9.68 -8.41
N TYR A 267 -12.35 9.49 -8.87
CA TYR A 267 -11.24 10.41 -8.72
C TYR A 267 -11.04 11.25 -9.99
N LEU A 268 -11.41 12.53 -9.93
CA LEU A 268 -11.46 13.42 -11.09
C LEU A 268 -10.14 13.55 -11.86
N HIS A 269 -9.00 13.35 -11.20
CA HIS A 269 -7.66 13.53 -11.78
C HIS A 269 -6.83 12.26 -11.82
N LEU A 270 -7.45 11.08 -11.64
CA LEU A 270 -6.72 9.81 -11.63
C LEU A 270 -6.16 9.49 -13.01
N THR A 271 -4.83 9.50 -13.10
CA THR A 271 -4.07 9.23 -14.32
C THR A 271 -3.32 7.89 -14.26
N SER A 272 -3.08 7.36 -13.07
CA SER A 272 -2.35 6.12 -12.87
C SER A 272 -3.09 5.23 -11.87
N LEU A 273 -3.33 3.98 -12.25
CA LEU A 273 -3.98 2.98 -11.41
C LEU A 273 -3.20 1.67 -11.44
N THR A 274 -2.81 1.19 -10.25
CA THR A 274 -2.23 -0.14 -10.08
C THR A 274 -3.12 -0.97 -9.16
N LEU A 275 -3.58 -2.11 -9.65
CA LEU A 275 -4.34 -3.09 -8.87
C LEU A 275 -3.60 -4.42 -8.88
N SER A 276 -3.48 -5.05 -7.71
CA SER A 276 -2.95 -6.40 -7.61
C SER A 276 -3.77 -7.30 -6.71
N GLY A 277 -4.08 -8.52 -7.14
CA GLY A 277 -4.84 -9.51 -6.35
C GLY A 277 -6.36 -9.27 -6.30
N PHE A 278 -6.90 -8.39 -7.14
CA PHE A 278 -8.34 -8.09 -7.20
C PHE A 278 -9.03 -8.95 -8.24
N ILE A 279 -10.13 -9.60 -7.85
CA ILE A 279 -10.92 -10.41 -8.78
C ILE A 279 -11.91 -9.54 -9.54
N PHE A 280 -11.98 -9.73 -10.86
CA PHE A 280 -12.93 -9.09 -11.73
C PHE A 280 -14.20 -9.94 -11.82
N ASP A 281 -15.28 -9.49 -11.18
CA ASP A 281 -16.60 -10.08 -11.33
C ASP A 281 -17.31 -9.44 -12.52
N GLY A 282 -17.54 -10.20 -13.58
CA GLY A 282 -18.32 -9.71 -14.72
C GLY A 282 -19.81 -10.06 -14.65
N THR A 283 -20.24 -10.77 -13.61
CA THR A 283 -21.60 -11.31 -13.46
C THR A 283 -22.52 -10.38 -12.67
N ARG A 284 -21.97 -9.46 -11.87
CA ARG A 284 -22.70 -8.46 -11.09
C ARG A 284 -23.03 -7.22 -11.92
N ASP A 285 -23.83 -6.32 -11.32
CA ASP A 285 -24.09 -5.00 -11.88
C ASP A 285 -22.75 -4.29 -12.08
N ARG A 286 -22.32 -4.24 -13.35
CA ARG A 286 -21.02 -3.71 -13.82
C ARG A 286 -20.68 -2.31 -13.30
N SER A 287 -21.65 -1.57 -12.79
CA SER A 287 -21.39 -0.26 -12.19
C SER A 287 -20.69 -0.35 -10.82
N ALA A 288 -20.82 -1.45 -10.10
CA ALA A 288 -20.24 -1.60 -8.76
C ALA A 288 -18.87 -2.27 -8.72
N ASP A 289 -18.47 -2.92 -9.81
CA ASP A 289 -17.30 -3.78 -9.87
C ASP A 289 -16.00 -3.03 -10.24
N VAL A 290 -14.88 -3.75 -10.15
CA VAL A 290 -13.52 -3.28 -10.45
C VAL A 290 -13.41 -2.76 -11.89
N ASP A 291 -14.05 -3.42 -12.86
CA ASP A 291 -14.06 -2.99 -14.26
C ASP A 291 -14.82 -1.67 -14.43
N GLY A 292 -15.98 -1.54 -13.79
CA GLY A 292 -16.77 -0.31 -13.73
C GLY A 292 -15.95 0.86 -13.17
N PHE A 293 -15.21 0.63 -12.08
CA PHE A 293 -14.30 1.63 -11.51
C PHE A 293 -13.23 2.09 -12.48
N ILE A 294 -12.57 1.16 -13.18
CA ILE A 294 -11.53 1.50 -14.17
C ILE A 294 -12.16 2.31 -15.31
N LEU A 295 -13.28 1.85 -15.86
CA LEU A 295 -13.95 2.48 -17.00
C LEU A 295 -14.55 3.85 -16.66
N ARG A 296 -14.94 4.10 -15.40
CA ARG A 296 -15.33 5.45 -14.95
C ARG A 296 -14.22 6.49 -15.19
N HIS A 297 -12.96 6.08 -15.17
CA HIS A 297 -11.80 6.94 -15.36
C HIS A 297 -11.28 6.97 -16.81
N HIS A 298 -12.08 6.52 -17.79
CA HIS A 298 -11.68 6.47 -19.21
C HIS A 298 -11.19 7.83 -19.77
N GLY A 299 -11.67 8.94 -19.22
CA GLY A 299 -11.31 10.30 -19.63
C GLY A 299 -10.01 10.84 -19.02
N THR A 300 -9.44 10.18 -18.00
CA THR A 300 -8.23 10.68 -17.29
C THR A 300 -7.12 9.65 -17.19
N LEU A 301 -7.45 8.35 -17.20
CA LEU A 301 -6.51 7.26 -16.97
C LEU A 301 -5.50 7.13 -18.14
N ARG A 302 -4.21 7.16 -17.80
CA ARG A 302 -3.08 7.06 -18.75
C ARG A 302 -2.22 5.83 -18.55
N ASP A 303 -2.01 5.40 -17.29
CA ASP A 303 -1.24 4.21 -16.93
C ASP A 303 -2.11 3.25 -16.11
N LEU A 304 -2.30 2.03 -16.61
CA LEU A 304 -3.03 0.95 -15.94
C LEU A 304 -2.12 -0.26 -15.74
N HIS A 305 -1.93 -0.67 -14.49
CA HIS A 305 -1.18 -1.87 -14.14
C HIS A 305 -2.07 -2.85 -13.40
N LEU A 306 -2.26 -4.04 -13.97
CA LEU A 306 -3.00 -5.15 -13.38
C LEU A 306 -2.03 -6.29 -13.10
N SER A 307 -2.00 -6.78 -11.87
CA SER A 307 -1.11 -7.88 -11.47
C SER A 307 -1.89 -8.91 -10.67
N MET A 308 -1.80 -10.21 -10.97
CA MET A 308 -2.53 -11.23 -10.19
C MET A 308 -4.05 -10.96 -10.08
N CYS A 309 -4.66 -10.34 -11.11
CA CYS A 309 -6.09 -10.04 -11.12
C CYS A 309 -6.81 -11.07 -12.00
N PRO A 310 -7.43 -12.12 -11.44
CA PRO A 310 -8.18 -13.08 -12.22
C PRO A 310 -9.59 -12.55 -12.55
N MET A 311 -10.21 -13.14 -13.57
CA MET A 311 -11.63 -12.93 -13.86
C MET A 311 -12.45 -14.06 -13.22
N TYR A 312 -13.50 -13.70 -12.51
CA TYR A 312 -14.46 -14.63 -11.94
C TYR A 312 -15.38 -15.13 -13.05
N LEU A 313 -15.46 -16.45 -13.24
CA LEU A 313 -16.30 -17.05 -14.28
C LEU A 313 -17.73 -17.39 -13.82
N GLY A 314 -18.06 -17.21 -12.54
CA GLY A 314 -19.39 -17.46 -12.00
C GLY A 314 -19.80 -18.94 -11.90
N ALA A 315 -20.63 -19.26 -10.90
CA ALA A 315 -21.27 -20.56 -10.68
C ALA A 315 -22.55 -20.72 -11.48
N LEU A 316 -23.16 -19.61 -11.90
CA LEU A 316 -24.52 -19.65 -12.37
C LEU A 316 -24.56 -20.20 -13.80
N PRO A 317 -25.20 -21.37 -14.03
CA PRO A 317 -25.17 -22.05 -15.32
C PRO A 317 -25.79 -21.23 -16.47
N ASP A 318 -26.56 -20.20 -16.14
CA ASP A 318 -27.32 -19.40 -17.09
C ASP A 318 -26.68 -18.04 -17.44
N VAL A 319 -25.57 -17.64 -16.78
CA VAL A 319 -24.89 -16.37 -17.07
C VAL A 319 -23.65 -16.67 -17.91
N ALA A 320 -23.65 -16.19 -19.16
CA ALA A 320 -22.47 -16.29 -20.00
C ALA A 320 -21.29 -15.59 -19.30
N PRO A 321 -20.16 -16.28 -19.05
CA PRO A 321 -19.05 -15.67 -18.34
C PRO A 321 -18.52 -14.49 -19.13
N VAL A 322 -18.25 -13.39 -18.43
CA VAL A 322 -17.52 -12.26 -19.02
C VAL A 322 -16.12 -12.73 -19.39
N ARG A 323 -15.65 -12.21 -20.52
CA ARG A 323 -14.33 -12.56 -21.07
C ARG A 323 -13.38 -11.40 -20.90
N TRP A 324 -12.11 -11.71 -20.70
CA TRP A 324 -11.05 -10.71 -20.73
C TRP A 324 -11.04 -9.94 -22.05
N ALA A 325 -11.26 -10.62 -23.18
CA ALA A 325 -11.44 -9.99 -24.48
C ALA A 325 -12.48 -8.88 -24.49
N ASP A 326 -13.62 -9.05 -23.80
CA ASP A 326 -14.66 -8.03 -23.73
C ASP A 326 -14.22 -6.82 -22.91
N PHE A 327 -13.50 -7.05 -21.81
CA PHE A 327 -12.92 -5.98 -21.01
C PHE A 327 -11.83 -5.21 -21.77
N TRP A 328 -10.94 -5.91 -22.49
CA TRP A 328 -9.90 -5.27 -23.31
C TRP A 328 -10.49 -4.40 -24.41
N ARG A 329 -11.54 -4.86 -25.08
CA ARG A 329 -12.25 -4.06 -26.09
C ARG A 329 -12.86 -2.80 -25.49
N LYS A 330 -13.49 -2.88 -24.31
CA LYS A 330 -14.01 -1.69 -23.62
C LYS A 330 -12.90 -0.70 -23.25
N LEU A 331 -11.74 -1.18 -22.81
CA LEU A 331 -10.60 -0.31 -22.49
C LEU A 331 -10.06 0.46 -23.71
N GLN A 332 -10.37 0.04 -24.94
CA GLN A 332 -10.03 0.82 -26.14
C GLN A 332 -10.72 2.20 -26.14
N GLU A 333 -11.89 2.31 -25.49
CA GLU A 333 -12.65 3.55 -25.28
C GLU A 333 -11.92 4.54 -24.32
N CYS A 334 -10.97 4.07 -23.52
CA CYS A 334 -10.11 4.93 -22.72
C CYS A 334 -9.09 5.64 -23.62
N HIS A 335 -9.49 6.74 -24.26
CA HIS A 335 -8.69 7.44 -25.28
C HIS A 335 -7.34 7.97 -24.78
N HIS A 336 -7.23 8.23 -23.48
CA HIS A 336 -6.00 8.71 -22.84
C HIS A 336 -5.08 7.59 -22.33
N LEU A 337 -5.51 6.31 -22.40
CA LEU A 337 -4.69 5.20 -21.96
C LEU A 337 -3.48 5.04 -22.90
N GLU A 338 -2.29 5.28 -22.35
CA GLU A 338 -0.99 5.28 -23.04
C GLU A 338 -0.16 4.06 -22.68
N ARG A 339 -0.38 3.51 -21.48
CA ARG A 339 0.37 2.37 -20.97
C ARG A 339 -0.57 1.40 -20.26
N ILE A 340 -0.48 0.14 -20.66
CA ILE A 340 -1.10 -0.97 -19.96
C ILE A 340 -0.04 -2.02 -19.66
N VAL A 341 -0.01 -2.48 -18.42
CA VAL A 341 0.86 -3.58 -17.98
C VAL A 341 -0.03 -4.62 -17.33
N VAL A 342 0.00 -5.85 -17.85
CA VAL A 342 -0.68 -6.98 -17.24
C VAL A 342 0.38 -7.99 -16.83
N ARG A 343 0.48 -8.25 -15.53
CA ARG A 343 1.38 -9.26 -14.96
C ARG A 343 0.54 -10.42 -14.45
N HIS A 344 0.52 -11.48 -15.23
CA HIS A 344 0.09 -12.76 -14.68
C HIS A 344 1.22 -13.31 -13.80
N PRO A 345 0.89 -14.06 -12.73
CA PRO A 345 1.85 -15.01 -12.20
C PRO A 345 2.36 -15.87 -13.35
N LYS A 346 3.57 -16.42 -13.23
CA LYS A 346 4.19 -17.25 -14.28
C LYS A 346 3.38 -18.50 -14.68
N ASP A 347 2.19 -18.67 -14.11
CA ASP A 347 1.19 -19.68 -14.38
C ASP A 347 -0.15 -18.95 -14.66
N ASP A 348 -0.68 -19.01 -15.89
CA ASP A 348 -1.93 -18.36 -16.30
C ASP A 348 -3.14 -18.89 -15.49
N TYR A 349 -3.87 -18.04 -14.76
CA TYR A 349 -5.04 -18.45 -13.97
C TYR A 349 -6.34 -17.82 -14.49
N VAL A 350 -7.37 -18.67 -14.61
CA VAL A 350 -8.78 -18.30 -14.72
C VAL A 350 -9.53 -19.18 -13.70
N ILE A 351 -10.43 -18.61 -12.90
CA ILE A 351 -11.11 -19.32 -11.80
C ILE A 351 -12.55 -19.69 -12.26
N ARG A 352 -12.89 -20.99 -12.30
CA ARG A 352 -14.27 -21.50 -12.48
C ARG A 352 -14.86 -21.93 -11.15
N ASP A 353 -16.19 -21.83 -11.03
CA ASP A 353 -16.92 -22.36 -9.87
C ASP A 353 -17.06 -23.89 -9.86
N ASP A 354 -16.98 -24.58 -11.01
CA ASP A 354 -16.88 -26.06 -11.01
C ASP A 354 -15.51 -26.54 -10.44
N ASP A 355 -14.55 -25.62 -10.34
CA ASP A 355 -13.25 -25.76 -9.68
C ASP A 355 -13.22 -25.06 -8.31
N VAL A 356 -14.37 -24.54 -7.86
CA VAL A 356 -14.69 -24.19 -6.48
C VAL A 356 -15.36 -25.43 -5.87
N PRO A 357 -14.62 -26.24 -5.09
CA PRO A 357 -15.27 -27.33 -4.38
C PRO A 357 -16.23 -26.73 -3.36
N VAL A 358 -17.32 -27.48 -3.10
CA VAL A 358 -18.21 -27.36 -1.95
C VAL A 358 -17.47 -26.71 -0.76
N PRO A 359 -18.03 -25.69 -0.08
CA PRO A 359 -17.33 -24.86 0.90
C PRO A 359 -16.44 -25.68 1.83
N GLY A 360 -15.12 -25.56 1.66
CA GLY A 360 -14.12 -26.28 2.47
C GLY A 360 -12.91 -26.89 1.75
N ILE A 361 -12.64 -26.65 0.47
CA ILE A 361 -11.40 -27.15 -0.17
C ILE A 361 -10.73 -26.05 -1.02
N TRP A 362 -9.41 -25.96 -0.83
CA TRP A 362 -8.43 -25.20 -1.61
C TRP A 362 -8.58 -25.42 -3.13
N CYS A 363 -8.51 -24.36 -3.96
CA CYS A 363 -8.45 -24.51 -5.41
C CYS A 363 -7.14 -25.24 -5.81
N PRO A 364 -7.18 -26.35 -6.56
CA PRO A 364 -6.00 -27.14 -6.86
C PRO A 364 -5.07 -26.35 -7.77
N LYS A 365 -3.77 -26.45 -7.50
CA LYS A 365 -2.63 -25.91 -8.27
C LYS A 365 -2.59 -26.19 -9.78
N ASN A 366 -3.61 -26.79 -10.41
CA ASN A 366 -3.45 -27.45 -11.70
C ASN A 366 -4.58 -27.31 -12.73
N LEU A 367 -5.65 -26.52 -12.50
CA LEU A 367 -6.61 -26.23 -13.58
C LEU A 367 -6.21 -24.97 -14.33
N LYS A 368 -5.26 -25.17 -15.24
CA LYS A 368 -4.97 -24.24 -16.33
C LYS A 368 -6.16 -24.25 -17.28
N ILE A 369 -7.08 -23.31 -17.10
CA ILE A 369 -7.97 -22.99 -18.21
C ILE A 369 -7.18 -22.00 -19.05
N PRO A 370 -6.62 -22.40 -20.21
CA PRO A 370 -5.97 -21.45 -21.08
C PRO A 370 -6.96 -20.30 -21.33
N GLY A 371 -6.44 -19.06 -21.28
CA GLY A 371 -7.19 -17.91 -21.78
C GLY A 371 -7.78 -18.27 -23.15
N ARG A 372 -9.01 -17.84 -23.41
CA ARG A 372 -9.67 -18.23 -24.67
C ARG A 372 -8.86 -17.66 -25.83
N GLU A 373 -8.95 -18.30 -26.99
CA GLU A 373 -8.21 -17.89 -28.20
C GLU A 373 -8.40 -16.41 -28.56
N GLU A 374 -9.50 -15.78 -28.11
CA GLU A 374 -9.82 -14.37 -28.33
C GLU A 374 -9.14 -13.38 -27.36
N ASP A 375 -8.70 -13.81 -26.17
CA ASP A 375 -8.21 -12.89 -25.12
C ASP A 375 -6.86 -12.26 -25.49
N LYS A 376 -5.95 -13.08 -26.02
CA LYS A 376 -4.61 -12.65 -26.43
C LYS A 376 -4.66 -11.65 -27.60
N PRO A 377 -5.36 -11.93 -28.72
CA PRO A 377 -5.48 -10.96 -29.81
C PRO A 377 -6.09 -9.62 -29.36
N ALA A 378 -7.13 -9.66 -28.52
CA ALA A 378 -7.77 -8.44 -28.01
C ALA A 378 -6.81 -7.61 -27.12
N PHE A 379 -5.99 -8.28 -26.30
CA PHE A 379 -4.98 -7.60 -25.49
C PHE A 379 -3.84 -7.02 -26.35
N GLU A 380 -3.32 -7.78 -27.32
CA GLU A 380 -2.28 -7.31 -28.24
C GLU A 380 -2.75 -6.09 -29.06
N GLU A 381 -4.01 -6.08 -29.49
CA GLU A 381 -4.62 -4.92 -30.14
C GLU A 381 -4.65 -3.70 -29.22
N LEU A 382 -5.07 -3.86 -27.96
CA LEU A 382 -5.08 -2.78 -26.96
C LEU A 382 -3.66 -2.25 -26.69
N VAL A 383 -2.66 -3.12 -26.56
CA VAL A 383 -1.26 -2.73 -26.40
C VAL A 383 -0.78 -1.91 -27.59
N ALA A 384 -1.05 -2.35 -28.83
CA ALA A 384 -0.68 -1.62 -30.03
C ALA A 384 -1.37 -0.23 -30.10
N ILE A 385 -2.61 -0.11 -29.64
CA ILE A 385 -3.30 1.18 -29.50
C ILE A 385 -2.57 2.09 -28.50
N CYS A 386 -2.19 1.56 -27.33
CA CYS A 386 -1.47 2.31 -26.30
C CYS A 386 -0.09 2.79 -26.78
N GLU A 387 0.68 1.92 -27.44
CA GLU A 387 2.00 2.26 -27.99
C GLU A 387 1.92 3.39 -29.03
N ARG A 388 0.92 3.34 -29.92
CA ARG A 388 0.68 4.44 -30.89
C ARG A 388 0.41 5.77 -30.18
N ARG A 389 -0.38 5.77 -29.11
CA ARG A 389 -0.71 6.98 -28.34
C ARG A 389 0.52 7.53 -27.61
N SER A 390 1.34 6.66 -27.01
CA SER A 390 2.58 7.05 -26.32
C SER A 390 3.60 7.67 -27.28
N GLY A 391 3.70 7.16 -28.51
CA GLY A 391 4.59 7.69 -29.55
C GLY A 391 4.20 9.06 -30.10
N MET A 392 2.93 9.45 -30.04
CA MET A 392 2.46 10.77 -30.51
C MET A 392 2.77 11.93 -29.55
N MET A 393 3.21 11.65 -28.31
CA MET A 393 3.52 12.68 -27.31
C MET A 393 5.03 13.00 -27.16
N ARG A 394 5.89 12.35 -27.93
CA ARG A 394 7.33 12.69 -28.02
C ARG A 394 7.58 13.58 -29.22
#